data_AF-A0AAE4GAK6-F1
#
_entry.id   AF-A0AAE4GAK6-F1
#
_cell.length_a   1.000
_cell.length_b   1.000
_cell.length_c   1.000
_cell.angle_alpha   90.00
_cell.angle_beta   90.00
_cell.angle_gamma   90.00
#
_symmetry.space_group_name_H-M   'P 1'
#
loop_
_entity.id
_entity.type
_entity.pdbx_description
1 polymer ?
#
loop_
_entity_poly.entity_id
_entity_poly.type
_entity_poly.pdbx_seq_one_letter_code
_entity_poly.pdbx_strand_id
1 'polypeptide(L)' 'MSDRFLREKDLRIDLVASILHAGQIGASGDIDLRTAGTFANAGAAGAGGTLMLTAVILFMPPL' A
#
# COMPACT_ATOMS: atom_id res chain seq x y z
N MET A 1 10.12 19.76 -6.97
CA MET A 1 8.87 19.14 -6.53
C MET A 1 9.20 18.27 -5.33
N SER A 2 8.53 18.47 -4.20
CA SER A 2 8.65 17.57 -3.05
C SER A 2 7.59 16.48 -3.22
N ASP A 3 7.94 15.41 -3.94
CA ASP A 3 7.14 14.20 -3.93
C ASP A 3 7.13 13.70 -2.49
N ARG A 4 5.96 13.77 -1.84
CA ARG A 4 5.82 13.39 -0.44
C ARG A 4 6.16 11.91 -0.31
N PHE A 5 7.34 11.63 0.21
CA PHE A 5 7.82 10.29 0.52
C PHE A 5 7.42 10.00 1.97
N LEU A 6 6.50 9.05 2.19
CA LEU A 6 6.30 8.45 3.51
C LEU A 6 7.57 7.64 3.82
N ARG A 7 8.54 8.19 4.57
CA ARG A 7 9.83 7.52 4.89
C ARG A 7 9.75 6.91 6.27
N GLU A 8 9.41 5.62 6.32
CA GLU A 8 9.49 4.83 7.55
C GLU A 8 10.48 3.68 7.36
N LYS A 9 11.01 3.15 8.48
CA LYS A 9 11.81 1.93 8.43
C LYS A 9 10.97 0.78 7.89
N ASP A 10 9.77 0.59 8.44
CA ASP A 10 8.78 -0.36 7.93
C ASP A 10 7.46 0.39 7.72
N LEU A 11 6.70 0.02 6.69
CA LEU A 11 5.43 0.65 6.36
C LEU A 11 4.32 -0.40 6.33
N ARG A 12 3.28 -0.17 7.15
CA ARG A 12 2.06 -0.98 7.14
C ARG A 12 0.89 -0.14 6.64
N ILE A 13 0.17 -0.64 5.64
CA ILE A 13 -1.00 0.00 5.07
C ILE A 13 -2.13 -1.01 5.00
N ASP A 14 -3.24 -0.73 5.69
CA ASP A 14 -4.46 -1.55 5.66
C ASP A 14 -5.58 -0.73 4.98
N LEU A 15 -6.01 -1.18 3.79
CA LEU A 15 -7.02 -0.52 2.95
C LEU A 15 -8.30 -1.34 2.92
N VAL A 16 -9.40 -0.79 3.44
CA VAL A 16 -10.72 -1.44 3.39
C VAL A 16 -11.50 -1.15 2.10
N ALA A 17 -10.98 -0.26 1.25
CA ALA A 17 -11.58 0.18 0.00
C ALA A 17 -10.52 0.37 -1.09
N SER A 18 -10.97 0.66 -2.32
CA SER A 18 -10.09 0.91 -3.46
C SER A 18 -9.36 2.26 -3.33
N ILE A 19 -8.07 2.29 -3.69
CA ILE A 19 -7.24 3.50 -3.72
C ILE A 19 -6.54 3.63 -5.07
N LEU A 20 -6.51 4.87 -5.57
CA LEU A 20 -5.60 5.33 -6.61
C LEU A 20 -4.58 6.31 -5.99
N HIS A 21 -3.31 5.94 -6.03
CA HIS A 21 -2.18 6.79 -5.65
C HIS A 21 -1.35 7.13 -6.88
N ALA A 22 -0.73 8.30 -6.93
CA ALA A 22 0.07 8.76 -8.08
C ALA A 22 1.49 9.23 -7.68
N GLY A 23 1.91 8.93 -6.45
CA GLY A 23 3.19 9.38 -5.89
C GLY A 23 4.15 8.24 -5.57
N GLN A 24 5.11 8.53 -4.70
CA GLN A 24 6.10 7.56 -4.24
C GLN A 24 5.69 6.96 -2.89
N ILE A 25 5.66 5.63 -2.82
CA ILE A 25 5.55 4.86 -1.59
C ILE A 25 6.90 4.18 -1.36
N GLY A 26 7.52 4.39 -0.21
CA GLY A 26 8.84 3.85 0.06
C GLY A 26 9.08 3.47 1.51
N ALA A 27 9.79 2.39 1.74
CA ALA A 27 10.33 2.04 3.05
C ALA A 27 11.79 1.60 2.90
N SER A 28 12.64 1.90 3.89
CA SER A 28 14.02 1.40 3.87
C SER A 28 14.13 -0.07 4.27
N GLY A 29 13.16 -0.59 5.02
CA GLY A 29 12.93 -2.00 5.33
C GLY A 29 11.74 -2.52 4.53
N ASP A 30 10.72 -3.05 5.22
CA ASP A 30 9.61 -3.79 4.60
C ASP A 30 8.35 -2.93 4.38
N ILE A 31 7.56 -3.30 3.39
CA ILE A 31 6.19 -2.80 3.16
C ILE A 31 5.21 -3.98 3.24
N ASP A 32 4.24 -3.92 4.15
CA ASP A 32 3.05 -4.81 4.21
C ASP A 32 1.82 -3.99 3.83
N LEU A 33 1.34 -4.19 2.60
CA LEU A 33 0.15 -3.54 2.05
C LEU A 33 -0.98 -4.56 1.91
N ARG A 34 -2.09 -4.31 2.62
CA ARG A 34 -3.28 -5.15 2.61
C ARG A 34 -4.45 -4.36 2.05
N THR A 35 -5.16 -4.92 1.09
CA THR A 35 -6.30 -4.25 0.47
C THR A 35 -7.49 -5.17 0.28
N ALA A 36 -8.67 -4.71 0.69
CA ALA A 36 -9.94 -5.37 0.38
C ALA A 36 -10.60 -4.85 -0.92
N GLY A 37 -10.05 -3.78 -1.50
CA GLY A 37 -10.40 -3.27 -2.82
C GLY A 37 -9.20 -3.25 -3.76
N THR A 38 -9.30 -2.45 -4.82
CA THR A 38 -8.22 -2.25 -5.79
C THR A 38 -7.16 -1.30 -5.22
N PHE A 39 -5.90 -1.71 -5.19
CA PHE A 39 -4.77 -0.79 -5.00
C PHE A 39 -4.11 -0.49 -6.35
N ALA A 40 -4.17 0.77 -6.78
CA ALA A 40 -3.48 1.25 -7.97
C ALA A 40 -2.48 2.34 -7.58
N ASN A 41 -1.22 2.17 -7.98
CA ASN A 41 -0.19 3.20 -7.87
C ASN A 41 0.33 3.58 -9.25
N ALA A 42 0.08 4.81 -9.67
CA ALA A 42 0.55 5.41 -10.92
C ALA A 42 1.93 6.10 -10.79
N GLY A 43 2.57 6.01 -9.61
CA GLY A 43 3.96 6.41 -9.39
C GLY A 43 4.86 5.19 -9.14
N ALA A 44 5.69 5.25 -8.09
CA ALA A 44 6.61 4.16 -7.72
C ALA A 44 6.30 3.61 -6.33
N ALA A 45 6.44 2.30 -6.15
CA ALA A 45 6.40 1.64 -4.84
C ALA A 45 7.65 0.78 -4.69
N GLY A 46 8.41 0.98 -3.61
CA GLY A 46 9.67 0.27 -3.39
C GLY A 46 9.99 0.06 -1.92
N ALA A 47 10.50 -1.12 -1.60
CA ALA A 47 11.01 -1.49 -0.29
C ALA A 47 12.51 -1.76 -0.40
N GLY A 48 13.28 -1.40 0.64
CA GLY A 48 14.67 -1.86 0.74
C GLY A 48 14.77 -3.34 1.08
N GLY A 49 13.77 -3.88 1.78
CA GLY A 49 13.55 -5.30 2.02
C GLY A 49 12.44 -5.86 1.12
N THR A 50 11.37 -6.35 1.73
CA THR A 50 10.24 -6.99 1.05
C THR A 50 9.10 -6.01 0.81
N LEU A 51 8.55 -6.02 -0.40
CA LEU A 51 7.24 -5.43 -0.69
C LEU A 51 6.21 -6.55 -0.81
N MET A 52 5.34 -6.70 0.19
CA MET A 52 4.24 -7.66 0.19
C MET A 52 2.92 -6.94 -0.06
N LEU A 53 2.18 -7.40 -1.08
CA LEU A 53 0.82 -6.95 -1.38
C LEU A 53 -0.14 -8.12 -1.19
N THR A 54 -1.05 -7.99 -0.23
CA THR A 54 -2.06 -9.00 0.08
C THR A 54 -3.46 -8.46 -0.25
N ALA A 55 -4.17 -9.14 -1.16
CA ALA A 55 -5.60 -8.93 -1.32
C ALA A 55 -6.34 -9.67 -0.19
N VAL A 56 -7.17 -8.97 0.57
CA VAL A 56 -7.98 -9.53 1.65
C VAL A 56 -9.44 -9.49 1.23
N ILE A 57 -10.06 -10.64 1.00
CA ILE A 57 -11.48 -10.68 0.70
C ILE A 57 -12.24 -10.48 2.02
N LEU A 58 -12.78 -9.27 2.24
CA LEU A 58 -13.74 -9.03 3.32
C LEU A 58 -15.09 -9.61 2.90
N PHE A 59 -15.47 -10.72 3.53
CA PHE A 59 -16.79 -11.29 3.35
C PHE A 59 -17.82 -10.38 4.04
N MET A 60 -18.55 -9.56 3.27
CA MET A 60 -19.75 -8.88 3.79
C MET A 60 -20.93 -9.85 3.64
N PRO A 61 -21.51 -10.36 4.73
CA PRO A 61 -22.75 -11.13 4.64
C PRO A 61 -23.90 -10.24 4.11
N PRO A 62 -24.84 -10.79 3.33
CA PRO A 62 -26.02 -10.05 2.89
C PRO A 62 -26.86 -9.61 4.10
N LEU A 63 -27.44 -8.40 3.99
CA LEU A 63 -28.35 -7.81 4.98
C LEU A 63 -29.69 -8.54 5.05
#